data_AF-A0ABD5AZM9-F1
#
_entry.id   AF-A0ABD5AZM9-F1
#
_cell.length_a   1.000
_cell.length_b   1.000
_cell.length_c   1.000
_cell.angle_alpha   90.00
_cell.angle_beta   90.00
_cell.angle_gamma   90.00
#
_symmetry.space_group_name_H-M   'P 1'
#
loop_
_entity.id
_entity.type
_entity.pdbx_description
1 polymer ?
#
loop_
_entity_poly.entity_id
_entity_poly.type
_entity_poly.pdbx_seq_one_letter_code
_entity_poly.pdbx_strand_id
1 'polypeptide(L)'
;LGLLTEAIKDDQLSRLKDYHNAIGHVRYATSGNKGIENIQPFLYHFYDMSVGICHNGNLINAKSLRQNLEEQGAIFHSSSDTEVIMHLIRRSKAPTFEEALKESLRLIKGGFTFAILTKDALYGAVDPNAIRPLVVGKMENGAYILASETCAIDVLGAEFIQDIH
;
A
#
# COMPACT_ATOMS: atom_id res chain seq x y z
N LEU A 1 18.00 -6.30 -2.14
CA LEU A 1 17.16 -7.11 -3.05
C LEU A 1 17.52 -8.56 -2.81
N GLY A 2 16.54 -9.46 -2.75
CA GLY A 2 16.76 -10.86 -2.38
C GLY A 2 15.54 -11.40 -1.64
N LEU A 3 15.67 -12.60 -1.08
CA LEU A 3 14.65 -13.15 -0.19
C LEU A 3 14.51 -12.29 1.07
N LEU A 4 13.39 -12.39 1.78
CA LEU A 4 13.11 -11.59 2.98
C LEU A 4 14.26 -11.66 4.00
N THR A 5 14.80 -12.86 4.23
CA THR A 5 15.90 -13.15 5.16
C THR A 5 17.24 -12.56 4.73
N GLU A 6 17.40 -12.22 3.45
CA GLU A 6 18.61 -11.57 2.92
C GLU A 6 18.43 -10.04 2.84
N ALA A 7 17.19 -9.60 2.59
CA ALA A 7 16.84 -8.21 2.39
C ALA A 7 16.76 -7.43 3.70
N ILE A 8 16.32 -8.06 4.79
CA ILE A 8 16.22 -7.45 6.12
C ILE A 8 17.20 -8.14 7.05
N LYS A 9 18.23 -7.40 7.47
CA LYS A 9 19.23 -7.85 8.43
C LYS A 9 18.77 -7.59 9.86
N ASP A 10 19.33 -8.33 10.82
CA ASP A 10 18.96 -8.24 12.24
C ASP A 10 19.14 -6.83 12.82
N ASP A 11 20.17 -6.09 12.40
CA ASP A 11 20.38 -4.70 12.81
C ASP A 11 19.24 -3.79 12.31
N GLN A 12 18.79 -3.97 11.08
CA GLN A 12 17.66 -3.22 10.52
C GLN A 12 16.37 -3.57 11.25
N LEU A 13 16.14 -4.86 11.52
CA LEU A 13 14.96 -5.33 12.26
C LEU A 13 14.96 -4.79 13.69
N SER A 14 16.13 -4.73 14.35
CA SER A 14 16.25 -4.19 15.70
C SER A 14 15.82 -2.73 15.80
N ARG A 15 16.06 -1.93 14.75
CA ARG A 15 15.66 -0.52 14.67
C ARG A 15 14.14 -0.33 14.51
N LEU A 16 13.40 -1.39 14.16
CA LEU A 16 11.95 -1.35 14.01
C LEU A 16 11.21 -1.74 15.29
N LYS A 17 11.90 -2.25 16.32
CA LYS A 17 11.29 -2.79 17.55
C LYS A 17 10.51 -1.76 18.37
N ASP A 18 10.88 -0.49 18.28
CA ASP A 18 10.22 0.59 19.02
C ASP A 18 8.96 1.10 18.31
N TYR A 19 8.64 0.58 17.12
CA TYR A 19 7.44 0.95 16.37
C TYR A 19 6.33 -0.07 16.60
N HIS A 20 5.11 0.44 16.84
CA HIS A 20 3.93 -0.39 17.10
C HIS A 20 3.10 -0.69 15.85
N ASN A 21 3.34 0.03 14.75
CA ASN A 21 2.62 -0.12 13.49
C ASN A 21 3.63 -0.23 12.35
N ALA A 22 3.40 -1.16 11.42
CA ALA A 22 4.25 -1.35 10.26
C ALA A 22 3.44 -1.89 9.08
N ILE A 23 3.94 -1.64 7.88
CA ILE A 23 3.51 -2.30 6.65
C ILE A 23 4.75 -2.87 5.96
N GLY A 24 4.58 -3.97 5.24
CA GLY A 24 5.64 -4.66 4.52
C GLY A 24 5.15 -5.15 3.18
N HIS A 25 6.08 -5.27 2.23
CA HIS A 25 5.76 -5.75 0.90
C HIS A 25 6.87 -6.66 0.38
N VAL A 26 6.49 -7.82 -0.15
CA VAL A 26 7.37 -8.72 -0.88
C VAL A 26 7.01 -8.62 -2.34
N ARG A 27 7.96 -8.19 -3.18
CA ARG A 27 7.69 -7.92 -4.60
C ARG A 27 7.99 -9.15 -5.44
N TYR A 28 6.97 -9.62 -6.17
CA TYR A 28 7.20 -10.45 -7.34
C TYR A 28 7.53 -9.56 -8.54
N ALA A 29 8.72 -9.73 -9.14
CA ALA A 29 9.12 -8.93 -10.29
C ALA A 29 8.34 -9.38 -11.53
N THR A 30 7.26 -8.66 -11.86
CA THR A 30 6.56 -8.83 -13.14
C THR A 30 7.36 -8.21 -14.27
N SER A 31 7.10 -8.68 -15.49
CA SER A 31 7.66 -8.12 -16.72
C SER A 31 7.32 -6.64 -16.82
N GLY A 32 8.30 -5.74 -16.66
CA GLY A 32 8.05 -4.31 -16.86
C GLY A 32 9.05 -3.35 -16.25
N ASN A 33 9.50 -3.54 -15.00
CA ASN A 33 10.47 -2.60 -14.40
C ASN A 33 11.17 -3.20 -13.18
N LYS A 34 12.44 -3.58 -13.32
CA LYS A 34 13.28 -4.12 -12.23
C LYS A 34 13.99 -3.05 -11.41
N GLY A 35 13.68 -1.78 -11.62
CA GLY A 35 14.38 -0.69 -10.97
C GLY A 35 14.09 -0.58 -9.46
N ILE A 36 15.09 -0.10 -8.73
CA ILE A 36 15.09 0.10 -7.27
C ILE A 36 14.02 1.11 -6.85
N GLU A 37 13.71 2.06 -7.73
CA GLU A 37 12.66 3.07 -7.57
C GLU A 37 11.25 2.47 -7.44
N ASN A 38 11.10 1.16 -7.66
CA ASN A 38 9.84 0.44 -7.54
C ASN A 38 9.79 -0.50 -6.30
N ILE A 39 10.75 -0.37 -5.39
CA ILE A 39 10.76 -1.12 -4.13
C ILE A 39 9.77 -0.47 -3.16
N GLN A 40 8.77 -1.26 -2.76
CA GLN A 40 7.77 -0.90 -1.76
C GLN A 40 8.18 -1.40 -0.36
N PRO A 41 7.63 -0.82 0.74
CA PRO A 41 6.61 0.24 0.79
C PRO A 41 7.10 1.57 0.24
N PHE A 42 6.23 2.33 -0.43
CA PHE A 42 6.53 3.72 -0.75
C PHE A 42 6.18 4.61 0.43
N LEU A 43 7.08 5.53 0.76
CA LEU A 43 6.89 6.53 1.80
C LEU A 43 6.80 7.91 1.17
N TYR A 44 5.68 8.59 1.39
CA TYR A 44 5.44 9.95 0.94
C TYR A 44 5.38 10.90 2.13
N HIS A 45 6.16 11.99 2.05
CA HIS A 45 6.13 13.07 3.02
C HIS A 45 5.43 14.28 2.40
N PHE A 46 4.33 14.68 3.01
CA PHE A 46 3.60 15.90 2.70
C PHE A 46 3.84 16.93 3.80
N TYR A 47 3.45 18.18 3.55
CA TYR A 47 3.64 19.27 4.51
C TYR A 47 2.92 19.04 5.85
N ASP A 48 1.84 18.26 5.83
CA ASP A 48 0.89 18.03 6.92
C ASP A 48 0.89 16.59 7.43
N MET A 49 1.39 15.61 6.65
CA MET A 49 1.35 14.20 7.04
C MET A 49 2.38 13.35 6.31
N SER A 50 2.61 12.14 6.81
CA SER A 50 3.38 11.10 6.11
C SER A 50 2.50 9.87 5.85
N VAL A 51 2.67 9.26 4.69
CA VAL A 51 1.86 8.12 4.24
C VAL A 51 2.78 7.04 3.69
N GLY A 52 2.73 5.86 4.30
CA GLY A 52 3.31 4.63 3.77
C GLY A 52 2.26 3.87 2.96
N ILE A 53 2.63 3.31 1.82
CA ILE A 53 1.72 2.52 0.98
C ILE A 53 2.38 1.26 0.40
N CYS A 54 1.64 0.16 0.48
CA CYS A 54 1.88 -1.08 -0.23
C CYS A 54 0.73 -1.34 -1.21
N HIS A 55 1.05 -1.91 -2.36
CA HIS A 55 0.15 -2.17 -3.46
C HIS A 55 0.47 -3.54 -4.08
N ASN A 56 -0.54 -4.40 -4.12
CA ASN A 56 -0.51 -5.64 -4.87
C ASN A 56 -1.60 -5.59 -5.95
N GLY A 57 -1.18 -5.51 -7.21
CA GLY A 57 -2.11 -5.35 -8.32
C GLY A 57 -1.51 -4.63 -9.52
N ASN A 58 -2.40 -4.26 -10.43
CA ASN A 58 -2.09 -3.47 -11.62
C ASN A 58 -3.22 -2.50 -11.91
N LEU A 59 -2.88 -1.24 -12.17
CA LEU A 59 -3.85 -0.20 -12.51
C LEU A 59 -3.90 -0.01 -14.03
N ILE A 60 -4.96 -0.49 -14.67
CA ILE A 60 -5.07 -0.50 -16.14
C ILE A 60 -5.16 0.91 -16.75
N ASN A 61 -5.60 1.91 -15.97
CA ASN A 61 -5.65 3.30 -16.39
C ASN A 61 -4.54 4.18 -15.76
N ALA A 62 -3.50 3.59 -15.14
CA ALA A 62 -2.42 4.37 -14.55
C ALA A 62 -1.71 5.27 -15.57
N LYS A 63 -1.48 4.79 -16.79
CA LYS A 63 -0.80 5.58 -17.83
C LYS A 63 -1.57 6.86 -18.20
N SER A 64 -2.88 6.75 -18.41
CA SER A 64 -3.71 7.91 -18.76
C SER A 64 -3.87 8.87 -17.59
N LEU A 65 -4.04 8.34 -16.37
CA LEU A 65 -4.08 9.16 -15.16
C LEU A 65 -2.76 9.90 -14.95
N ARG A 66 -1.63 9.21 -15.08
CA ARG A 66 -0.29 9.80 -14.97
C ARG A 66 -0.11 10.95 -15.96
N GLN A 67 -0.44 10.73 -17.24
CA GLN A 67 -0.32 11.78 -18.25
C GLN A 67 -1.15 13.01 -17.87
N ASN A 68 -2.40 12.83 -17.46
CA ASN A 68 -3.25 13.95 -17.04
C ASN A 68 -2.71 14.66 -15.78
N LEU A 69 -2.09 13.90 -14.87
CA LEU A 69 -1.45 14.44 -13.68
C LEU A 69 -0.21 15.27 -14.03
N GLU A 70 0.65 14.77 -14.92
CA GLU A 70 1.86 15.43 -15.44
C GLU A 70 1.52 16.70 -16.24
N GLU A 71 0.47 16.69 -17.07
CA GLU A 71 -0.05 17.88 -17.77
C GLU A 71 -0.45 19.02 -16.82
N GLN A 72 -0.85 18.66 -15.60
CA GLN A 72 -1.19 19.59 -14.51
C GLN A 72 0.02 19.86 -13.58
N GLY A 73 1.23 19.48 -13.97
CA GLY A 73 2.47 19.76 -13.26
C GLY A 73 2.87 18.77 -12.15
N ALA A 74 2.27 17.57 -12.09
CA ALA A 74 2.75 16.53 -11.18
C ALA A 74 4.10 15.97 -11.66
N ILE A 75 4.99 15.69 -10.70
CA ILE A 75 6.28 15.04 -10.95
C ILE A 75 6.23 13.67 -10.29
N PHE A 76 6.59 12.64 -11.05
CA PHE A 76 6.64 11.25 -10.61
C PHE A 76 8.10 10.79 -10.52
N HIS A 77 8.46 10.12 -9.42
CA HIS A 77 9.80 9.60 -9.18
C HIS A 77 9.98 8.14 -9.61
N SER A 78 8.90 7.38 -9.62
CA SER A 78 8.88 5.97 -10.00
C SER A 78 8.08 5.76 -11.29
N SER A 79 8.23 4.59 -11.88
CA SER A 79 7.33 4.08 -12.92
C SER A 79 6.18 3.26 -12.34
N SER A 80 6.02 3.25 -11.00
CA SER A 80 5.01 2.47 -10.33
C SER A 80 3.64 3.10 -10.46
N ASP A 81 2.66 2.28 -10.83
CA ASP A 81 1.24 2.62 -10.77
C ASP A 81 0.83 3.11 -9.36
N THR A 82 1.53 2.66 -8.32
CA THR A 82 1.26 3.05 -6.92
C THR A 82 1.46 4.54 -6.68
N GLU A 83 2.30 5.24 -7.42
CA GLU A 83 2.50 6.69 -7.21
C GLU A 83 1.29 7.51 -7.70
N VAL A 84 0.56 6.98 -8.68
CA VAL A 84 -0.66 7.63 -9.22
C VAL A 84 -1.69 7.84 -8.14
N ILE A 85 -1.93 6.85 -7.27
CA ILE A 85 -2.94 7.00 -6.20
C ILE A 85 -2.59 8.14 -5.25
N MET A 86 -1.31 8.36 -4.97
CA MET A 86 -0.90 9.41 -4.05
C MET A 86 -1.09 10.80 -4.62
N HIS A 87 -0.82 10.99 -5.91
CA HIS A 87 -1.14 12.23 -6.60
C HIS A 87 -2.65 12.51 -6.64
N LEU A 88 -3.47 11.47 -6.84
CA LEU A 88 -4.93 11.61 -6.78
C LEU A 88 -5.40 12.05 -5.39
N ILE A 89 -4.92 11.38 -4.33
CA ILE A 89 -5.27 11.69 -2.94
C ILE A 89 -4.93 13.14 -2.62
N ARG A 90 -3.73 13.61 -3.01
CA ARG A 90 -3.29 14.97 -2.70
C ARG A 90 -3.93 16.07 -3.54
N ARG A 91 -4.60 15.71 -4.63
CA ARG A 91 -5.39 16.66 -5.43
C ARG A 91 -6.87 16.70 -5.04
N SER A 92 -7.34 15.71 -4.29
CA SER A 92 -8.69 15.74 -3.73
C SER A 92 -8.86 16.97 -2.84
N LYS A 93 -10.06 17.54 -2.88
CA LYS A 93 -10.50 18.64 -2.01
C LYS A 93 -11.33 18.13 -0.83
N ALA A 94 -11.42 16.82 -0.64
CA ALA A 94 -12.17 16.23 0.46
C ALA A 94 -11.56 16.67 1.80
N PRO A 95 -12.39 16.88 2.84
CA PRO A 95 -11.92 17.44 4.10
C PRO A 95 -11.09 16.45 4.94
N THR A 96 -11.16 15.14 4.65
CA THR A 96 -10.41 14.11 5.37
C THR A 96 -9.58 13.23 4.43
N PHE A 97 -8.49 12.66 4.96
CA PHE A 97 -7.66 11.70 4.21
C PHE A 97 -8.47 10.49 3.76
N GLU A 98 -9.36 9.98 4.61
CA GLU A 98 -10.20 8.83 4.28
C GLU A 98 -11.14 9.13 3.10
N GLU A 99 -11.77 10.30 3.07
CA GLU A 99 -12.63 10.69 1.95
C GLU A 99 -11.84 10.95 0.68
N ALA A 100 -10.66 11.57 0.78
CA ALA A 100 -9.74 11.75 -0.34
C ALA A 100 -9.27 10.40 -0.91
N LEU A 101 -8.98 9.43 -0.04
CA LEU A 101 -8.66 8.05 -0.41
C LEU A 101 -9.84 7.41 -1.14
N LYS A 102 -11.05 7.48 -0.58
CA LYS A 102 -12.28 6.98 -1.22
C LYS A 102 -12.53 7.60 -2.59
N GLU A 103 -12.34 8.90 -2.74
CA GLU A 103 -12.42 9.59 -4.04
C GLU A 103 -11.40 9.06 -5.04
N SER A 104 -10.15 8.91 -4.60
CA SER A 104 -9.06 8.45 -5.45
C SER A 104 -9.24 7.01 -5.91
N LEU A 105 -9.73 6.14 -5.02
CA LEU A 105 -10.05 4.74 -5.33
C LEU A 105 -11.14 4.61 -6.39
N ARG A 106 -12.08 5.56 -6.48
CA ARG A 106 -13.12 5.58 -7.54
C ARG A 106 -12.60 5.93 -8.92
N LEU A 107 -11.44 6.59 -9.01
CA LEU A 107 -10.85 7.04 -10.28
C LEU A 107 -9.95 5.98 -10.92
N ILE A 108 -9.33 5.13 -10.10
CA ILE A 108 -8.47 4.05 -10.59
C ILE A 108 -9.29 2.84 -11.06
N LYS A 109 -8.74 2.12 -12.03
CA LYS A 109 -9.34 0.91 -12.60
C LYS A 109 -8.28 -0.18 -12.66
N GLY A 110 -8.68 -1.41 -12.41
CA GLY A 110 -7.80 -2.58 -12.46
C GLY A 110 -8.13 -3.58 -11.36
N GLY A 111 -7.22 -4.52 -11.14
CA GLY A 111 -7.26 -5.42 -9.99
C GLY A 111 -6.16 -5.02 -9.02
N PHE A 112 -6.53 -4.61 -7.81
CA PHE A 112 -5.60 -4.02 -6.85
C PHE A 112 -6.04 -4.26 -5.41
N THR A 113 -5.04 -4.32 -4.53
CA THR A 113 -5.20 -4.20 -3.09
C THR A 113 -4.15 -3.22 -2.58
N PHE A 114 -4.55 -2.40 -1.61
CA PHE A 114 -3.65 -1.47 -0.93
C PHE A 114 -3.66 -1.72 0.57
N ALA A 115 -2.47 -1.61 1.17
CA ALA A 115 -2.31 -1.40 2.61
C ALA A 115 -1.63 -0.04 2.79
N ILE A 116 -2.29 0.88 3.49
CA ILE A 116 -1.86 2.26 3.64
C ILE A 116 -1.72 2.56 5.12
N LEU A 117 -0.54 3.01 5.54
CA LEU A 117 -0.25 3.37 6.91
C LEU A 117 -0.04 4.88 7.02
N THR A 118 -0.79 5.49 7.91
CA THR A 118 -0.57 6.87 8.37
C THR A 118 -0.10 6.84 9.82
N LYS A 119 0.15 8.01 10.41
CA LYS A 119 0.48 8.10 11.84
C LYS A 119 -0.61 7.49 12.73
N ASP A 120 -1.87 7.68 12.35
CA ASP A 120 -3.02 7.45 13.24
C ASP A 120 -3.92 6.30 12.78
N ALA A 121 -3.72 5.77 11.57
CA ALA A 121 -4.58 4.73 11.00
C ALA A 121 -3.88 3.82 9.99
N LEU A 122 -4.32 2.56 9.96
CA LEU A 122 -4.05 1.56 8.94
C LEU A 122 -5.31 1.38 8.08
N TYR A 123 -5.19 1.59 6.77
CA TYR A 123 -6.27 1.42 5.81
C TYR A 123 -5.98 0.20 4.91
N GLY A 124 -7.01 -0.58 4.65
CA GLY A 124 -7.05 -1.61 3.61
C GLY A 124 -8.02 -1.20 2.52
N ALA A 125 -7.65 -1.39 1.25
CA ALA A 125 -8.54 -1.17 0.12
C ALA A 125 -8.41 -2.30 -0.90
N VAL A 126 -9.53 -2.70 -1.48
CA VAL A 126 -9.62 -3.77 -2.50
C VAL A 126 -10.37 -3.21 -3.71
N ASP A 127 -10.01 -3.67 -4.90
CA ASP A 127 -10.75 -3.34 -6.11
C ASP A 127 -12.19 -3.90 -6.08
N PRO A 128 -13.15 -3.29 -6.81
CA PRO A 128 -14.56 -3.69 -6.73
C PRO A 128 -14.89 -5.14 -7.14
N ASN A 129 -13.95 -5.86 -7.74
CA ASN A 129 -14.12 -7.25 -8.15
C ASN A 129 -13.30 -8.22 -7.28
N ALA A 130 -12.65 -7.73 -6.22
CA ALA A 130 -11.77 -8.50 -5.34
C ALA A 130 -10.77 -9.40 -6.09
N ILE A 131 -10.17 -8.88 -7.18
CA ILE A 131 -9.26 -9.66 -8.04
C ILE A 131 -7.99 -10.04 -7.28
N ARG A 132 -7.56 -9.19 -6.35
CA ARG A 132 -6.43 -9.44 -5.46
C ARG A 132 -6.96 -9.62 -4.03
N PRO A 133 -6.51 -10.65 -3.30
CA PRO A 133 -7.02 -10.93 -1.97
C PRO A 133 -6.45 -9.98 -0.91
N LEU A 134 -7.27 -9.64 0.07
CA LEU A 134 -6.89 -8.94 1.28
C LEU A 134 -7.77 -9.43 2.44
N VAL A 135 -7.14 -9.88 3.51
CA VAL A 135 -7.79 -10.45 4.70
C VAL A 135 -7.47 -9.62 5.94
N VAL A 136 -8.39 -9.66 6.89
CA VAL A 136 -8.25 -9.01 8.21
C VAL A 136 -8.09 -10.08 9.27
N GLY A 137 -7.08 -9.92 10.11
CA GLY A 137 -6.87 -10.68 11.33
C GLY A 137 -6.82 -9.79 12.57
N LYS A 138 -6.92 -10.41 13.76
CA LYS A 138 -6.82 -9.72 15.04
C LYS A 138 -5.98 -10.52 16.04
N MET A 139 -5.00 -9.85 16.64
CA MET A 139 -4.18 -10.42 17.70
C MET A 139 -4.90 -10.39 19.05
N GLU A 140 -4.50 -11.25 19.98
CA GLU A 140 -5.07 -11.29 21.35
C GLU A 140 -4.96 -9.95 22.09
N ASN A 141 -3.89 -9.17 21.82
CA ASN A 141 -3.68 -7.84 22.39
C ASN A 141 -4.57 -6.74 21.76
N GLY A 142 -5.44 -7.10 20.81
CA GLY A 142 -6.36 -6.19 20.12
C GLY A 142 -5.81 -5.55 18.84
N ALA A 143 -4.55 -5.78 18.47
CA ALA A 143 -3.99 -5.25 17.24
C ALA A 143 -4.61 -5.90 15.99
N TYR A 144 -4.82 -5.11 14.94
CA TYR A 144 -5.35 -5.59 13.66
C TYR A 144 -4.23 -5.89 12.67
N ILE A 145 -4.42 -6.92 11.87
CA ILE A 145 -3.50 -7.37 10.81
C ILE A 145 -4.23 -7.28 9.47
N LEU A 146 -3.55 -6.72 8.46
CA LEU A 146 -3.94 -6.84 7.06
C LEU A 146 -2.91 -7.70 6.33
N ALA A 147 -3.36 -8.69 5.57
CA ALA A 147 -2.48 -9.55 4.78
C ALA A 147 -3.13 -9.96 3.46
N SER A 148 -2.34 -10.34 2.45
CA SER A 148 -2.89 -10.87 1.21
C SER A 148 -3.45 -12.29 1.36
N GLU A 149 -3.00 -13.06 2.35
CA GLU A 149 -3.42 -14.44 2.56
C GLU A 149 -3.55 -14.75 4.07
N THR A 150 -4.46 -15.66 4.41
CA THR A 150 -4.72 -16.06 5.81
C THR A 150 -3.53 -16.74 6.47
N CYS A 151 -2.64 -17.36 5.69
CA CYS A 151 -1.44 -18.02 6.22
C CYS A 151 -0.57 -17.06 7.05
N ALA A 152 -0.54 -15.76 6.72
CA ALA A 152 0.18 -14.76 7.50
C ALA A 152 -0.47 -14.48 8.86
N ILE A 153 -1.79 -14.60 8.95
CA ILE A 153 -2.56 -14.49 10.20
C ILE A 153 -2.31 -15.75 11.04
N ASP A 154 -2.37 -16.92 10.43
CA ASP A 154 -2.17 -18.21 11.10
C ASP A 154 -0.77 -18.33 11.72
N VAL A 155 0.27 -17.91 11.00
CA VAL A 155 1.66 -17.92 11.49
C VAL A 155 1.85 -17.04 12.72
N LEU A 156 1.06 -15.97 12.84
CA LEU A 156 1.08 -15.08 14.01
C LEU A 156 0.19 -15.57 15.16
N GLY A 157 -0.52 -16.70 14.98
CA GLY A 157 -1.49 -17.20 15.95
C GLY A 157 -2.67 -16.25 16.18
N ALA A 158 -2.97 -15.39 15.19
CA ALA A 158 -4.04 -14.40 15.28
C ALA A 158 -5.39 -14.98 14.85
N GLU A 159 -6.48 -14.37 15.31
CA GLU A 159 -7.83 -14.72 14.88
C GLU A 159 -8.10 -14.16 13.47
N PHE A 160 -8.52 -15.02 12.56
CA PHE A 160 -9.06 -14.57 11.26
C PHE A 160 -10.44 -13.92 11.46
N ILE A 161 -10.62 -12.70 10.96
CA ILE A 161 -11.86 -11.94 11.11
C ILE A 161 -12.73 -12.04 9.85
N GLN A 162 -12.19 -11.65 8.69
CA GLN A 162 -12.92 -11.66 7.41
C GLN A 162 -12.00 -11.45 6.21
N ASP A 163 -12.49 -11.85 5.04
CA ASP A 163 -12.03 -11.36 3.74
C ASP A 163 -12.59 -9.95 3.47
N ILE A 164 -11.84 -9.14 2.72
CA ILE A 164 -12.34 -7.88 2.18
C ILE A 164 -12.76 -8.11 0.73
N HIS A 165 -14.03 -7.78 0.42
CA HIS A 165 -14.66 -7.96 -0.89
C HIS A 165 -15.06 -6.61 -1.52
#